data_AF-A0A139JRL4-F1
#
_entry.id   AF-A0A139JRL4-F1
#
_cell.length_a   1.000
_cell.length_b   1.000
_cell.length_c   1.000
_cell.angle_alpha   90.00
_cell.angle_beta   90.00
_cell.angle_gamma   90.00
#
_symmetry.space_group_name_H-M   'P 1'
#
loop_
_entity.id
_entity.type
_entity.pdbx_description
1 polymer ?
#
loop_
_entity_poly.entity_id
_entity_poly.type
_entity_poly.pdbx_seq_one_letter_code
_entity_poly.pdbx_strand_id
1 'polypeptide(L)'
;MRTEENVFRFLDRIRANGKEIPSLRAIRSEVGGGSLSTISKAVNDWKVANQSSTADPHTLPVTLSEEQLKLLGDSIWNAFRPLLAAKITNLKAEMQTTCQKLKDELQEAQTELQKYRAQVATYEEQVHDLKMELEVAKREQAKAEGAYEALKTFTADK
;
A
#
# COMPACT_ATOMS: atom_id res chain seq x y z
N MET A 1 17.66 63.78 22.34
CA MET A 1 16.77 62.64 22.70
C MET A 1 15.90 62.31 21.50
N ARG A 2 15.86 61.05 21.05
CA ARG A 2 15.10 60.64 19.85
C ARG A 2 13.61 60.54 20.20
N THR A 3 12.76 61.16 19.39
CA THR A 3 11.29 61.09 19.52
C THR A 3 10.77 59.65 19.41
N GLU A 4 11.44 58.81 18.64
CA GLU A 4 11.11 57.38 18.47
C GLU A 4 11.23 56.60 19.80
N GLU A 5 12.29 56.83 20.57
CA GLU A 5 12.53 56.13 21.84
C GLU A 5 11.49 56.49 22.91
N ASN A 6 11.05 57.75 22.94
CA ASN A 6 9.97 58.19 23.82
C ASN A 6 8.61 57.57 23.43
N VAL A 7 8.35 57.40 22.12
CA VAL A 7 7.15 56.70 21.63
C VAL A 7 7.17 55.24 22.08
N PHE A 8 8.30 54.54 21.94
CA PHE A 8 8.42 53.14 22.34
C PHE A 8 8.17 52.97 23.85
N ARG A 9 8.83 53.77 24.69
CA ARG A 9 8.65 53.73 26.15
C ARG A 9 7.21 54.03 26.59
N PHE A 10 6.53 54.94 25.89
CA PHE A 10 5.12 55.25 26.16
C PHE A 10 4.20 54.08 25.79
N LEU A 11 4.40 53.49 24.61
CA LEU A 11 3.63 52.34 24.14
C LEU A 11 3.86 51.10 25.01
N ASP A 12 5.08 50.85 25.45
CA ASP A 12 5.40 49.76 26.40
C ASP A 12 4.67 49.95 27.73
N ARG A 13 4.58 51.19 28.23
CA ARG A 13 3.82 51.49 29.45
C ARG A 13 2.32 51.29 29.27
N ILE A 14 1.76 51.66 28.12
CA ILE A 14 0.34 51.42 27.81
C ILE A 14 0.05 49.92 27.76
N ARG A 15 0.93 49.15 27.09
CA ARG A 15 0.82 47.69 26.99
C ARG A 15 0.93 47.03 28.36
N ALA A 16 1.88 47.44 29.20
CA ALA A 16 2.03 46.94 30.57
C ALA A 16 0.79 47.19 31.44
N ASN A 17 0.02 48.24 31.14
CA ASN A 17 -1.24 48.55 31.81
C ASN A 17 -2.46 47.90 31.16
N GLY A 18 -2.27 47.03 30.15
CA GLY A 18 -3.35 46.32 29.45
C GLY A 18 -4.31 47.22 28.67
N LYS A 19 -3.90 48.45 28.34
CA LYS A 19 -4.73 49.43 27.62
C LYS A 19 -4.44 49.38 26.12
N GLU A 20 -5.46 49.69 25.32
CA GLU A 20 -5.32 49.80 23.86
C GLU A 20 -4.40 50.97 23.46
N ILE A 21 -3.77 50.86 22.30
CA ILE A 21 -2.88 51.89 21.75
C ILE A 21 -3.69 53.15 21.45
N PRO A 22 -3.40 54.31 22.09
CA PRO A 22 -4.12 55.56 21.86
C PRO A 22 -3.91 56.12 20.45
N SER A 23 -4.75 57.07 20.06
CA SER A 23 -4.60 57.75 18.77
C SER A 23 -3.23 58.44 18.63
N LEU A 24 -2.75 58.59 17.39
CA LEU A 24 -1.47 59.27 17.08
C LEU A 24 -1.40 60.70 17.64
N ARG A 25 -2.54 61.36 17.77
CA ARG A 25 -2.65 62.72 18.35
C ARG A 25 -2.42 62.72 19.86
N ALA A 26 -2.95 61.72 20.56
CA ALA A 26 -2.73 61.52 21.99
C ALA A 26 -1.25 61.15 22.26
N ILE A 27 -0.68 60.25 21.46
CA ILE A 27 0.74 59.88 21.53
C ILE A 27 1.63 61.11 21.32
N ARG A 28 1.31 61.98 20.34
CA ARG A 28 2.05 63.24 20.12
C ARG A 28 1.96 64.20 21.30
N SER A 29 0.80 64.29 21.96
CA SER A 29 0.61 65.16 23.12
C SER A 29 1.47 64.73 24.30
N GLU A 30 1.62 63.42 24.52
CA GLU A 30 2.40 62.85 25.62
C GLU A 30 3.91 62.87 25.36
N VAL A 31 4.32 62.62 24.11
CA VAL A 31 5.75 62.61 23.73
C VAL A 31 6.30 64.04 23.53
N GLY A 32 5.42 65.04 23.38
CA GLY A 32 5.78 66.46 23.40
C GLY A 32 6.55 66.97 22.18
N GLY A 33 6.80 66.14 21.16
CA GLY A 33 7.54 66.56 19.96
C GLY A 33 7.63 65.50 18.85
N GLY A 34 7.82 65.96 17.62
CA GLY A 34 7.89 65.13 16.40
C GLY A 34 6.72 65.37 15.44
N SER A 35 6.96 65.18 14.14
CA SER A 35 5.90 65.18 13.14
C SER A 35 5.04 63.92 13.27
N LEU A 36 3.77 64.00 12.87
CA LEU A 36 2.86 62.86 12.89
C LEU A 36 3.36 61.70 12.02
N SER A 37 4.11 61.98 10.95
CA SER A 37 4.75 60.96 10.11
C SER A 37 5.85 60.20 10.84
N THR A 38 6.71 60.89 11.60
CA THR A 38 7.76 60.25 12.41
C THR A 38 7.17 59.43 13.55
N ILE A 39 6.11 59.93 14.20
CA ILE A 39 5.42 59.17 15.27
C ILE A 39 4.70 57.95 14.70
N SER A 40 4.01 58.09 13.55
CA SER A 40 3.36 56.96 12.89
C SER A 40 4.37 55.88 12.48
N LYS A 41 5.55 56.29 11.99
CA LYS A 41 6.63 55.36 11.67
C LYS A 41 7.11 54.63 12.93
N ALA A 42 7.41 55.35 14.01
CA ALA A 42 7.83 54.77 15.28
C ALA A 42 6.78 53.81 15.89
N VAL A 43 5.49 54.16 15.82
CA VAL A 43 4.40 53.28 16.28
C VAL A 43 4.33 52.00 15.45
N ASN A 44 4.52 52.11 14.13
CA ASN A 44 4.52 50.95 13.26
C ASN A 44 5.73 50.05 13.50
N ASP A 45 6.93 50.66 13.63
CA ASP A 45 8.17 49.94 13.93
C ASP A 45 8.07 49.23 15.30
N TRP A 46 7.45 49.87 16.30
CA TRP A 46 7.15 49.24 17.59
C TRP A 46 6.14 48.09 17.47
N LYS A 47 5.07 48.25 16.67
CA LYS A 47 4.10 47.18 16.42
C LYS A 47 4.76 45.98 15.76
N VAL A 48 5.60 46.19 14.75
CA VAL A 48 6.33 45.11 14.07
C VAL A 48 7.26 44.40 15.06
N ALA A 49 8.03 45.14 15.85
CA ALA A 49 8.92 44.58 16.87
C ALA A 49 8.16 43.78 17.95
N ASN A 50 6.96 44.23 18.35
CA ASN A 50 6.14 43.58 19.38
C ASN A 50 5.17 42.51 18.85
N GLN A 51 4.89 42.45 17.54
CA GLN A 51 4.09 41.41 16.89
C GLN A 51 4.88 40.09 16.78
N SER A 52 6.20 40.15 16.63
CA SER A 52 7.06 38.97 16.52
C SER A 52 7.19 38.15 17.82
N SER A 53 6.64 38.62 18.94
CA SER A 53 6.72 37.92 20.24
C SER A 53 5.40 37.31 20.73
N THR A 54 4.32 37.33 19.93
CA THR A 54 3.01 36.76 20.35
C THR A 54 2.38 35.78 19.37
N ALA A 55 3.03 35.43 18.27
CA ALA A 55 2.49 34.44 17.34
C ALA A 55 3.59 33.42 17.01
N ASP A 56 3.57 32.31 17.74
CA ASP A 56 4.35 31.12 17.40
C ASP A 56 3.61 30.40 16.24
N PRO A 57 4.18 30.32 15.02
CA PRO A 57 3.54 29.72 13.85
C PRO A 57 3.16 28.23 14.02
N HIS A 58 3.63 27.59 15.10
CA HIS A 58 3.40 26.18 15.42
C HIS A 58 2.30 25.92 16.46
N THR A 59 1.60 26.95 16.93
CA THR A 59 0.46 26.74 17.85
C THR A 59 -0.86 26.71 17.08
N LEU A 60 -1.46 25.52 17.01
CA LEU A 60 -2.83 25.34 16.52
C LEU A 60 -3.78 26.16 17.42
N PRO A 61 -4.72 26.96 16.85
CA PRO A 61 -5.52 27.92 17.60
C PRO A 61 -6.65 27.29 18.43
N VAL A 62 -6.61 25.98 18.68
CA VAL A 62 -7.68 25.26 19.37
C VAL A 62 -7.10 24.40 20.49
N THR A 63 -7.19 24.88 21.72
CA THR A 63 -7.08 24.02 22.90
C THR A 63 -8.39 23.26 23.03
N LEU A 64 -8.49 22.12 22.33
CA LEU A 64 -9.61 21.20 22.50
C LEU A 64 -9.58 20.66 23.93
N SER A 65 -10.72 20.69 24.62
CA SER A 65 -10.84 20.00 25.91
C SER A 65 -10.69 18.50 25.72
N GLU A 66 -10.29 17.79 26.78
CA GLU A 66 -10.14 16.32 26.74
C GLU A 66 -11.45 15.63 26.31
N GLU A 67 -12.60 16.19 26.67
CA GLU A 67 -13.92 15.72 26.26
C GLU A 67 -14.19 15.91 24.76
N GLN A 68 -13.81 17.07 24.19
CA GLN A 68 -13.96 17.32 22.76
C GLN A 68 -13.03 16.44 21.94
N LEU A 69 -11.82 16.17 22.44
CA LEU A 69 -10.90 15.25 21.79
C LEU A 69 -11.42 13.82 21.78
N LYS A 70 -12.02 13.36 22.89
CA LYS A 70 -12.69 12.06 22.98
C LYS A 70 -13.87 11.97 22.01
N LEU A 71 -14.74 12.98 21.99
CA LEU A 71 -15.89 13.01 21.09
C LEU A 71 -15.47 13.00 19.60
N LEU A 72 -14.42 13.74 19.25
CA LEU A 72 -13.87 13.75 17.90
C LEU A 72 -13.26 12.38 17.55
N GLY A 73 -12.48 11.81 18.46
CA GLY A 73 -11.89 10.48 18.31
C GLY A 73 -12.95 9.39 18.11
N ASP A 74 -14.01 9.41 18.91
CA ASP A 74 -15.13 8.48 18.81
C ASP A 74 -15.90 8.69 17.50
N SER A 75 -16.11 9.93 17.07
CA SER A 75 -16.78 10.23 15.80
C SER A 75 -15.99 9.69 14.61
N ILE A 76 -14.68 9.95 14.58
CA ILE A 76 -13.77 9.43 13.56
C ILE A 76 -13.74 7.90 13.61
N TRP A 77 -13.59 7.32 14.79
CA TRP A 77 -13.55 5.87 14.95
C TRP A 77 -14.84 5.20 14.49
N ASN A 78 -16.00 5.74 14.86
CA ASN A 78 -17.31 5.22 14.45
C ASN A 78 -17.56 5.38 12.95
N ALA A 79 -17.03 6.43 12.32
CA ALA A 79 -17.09 6.59 10.86
C ALA A 79 -16.17 5.59 10.12
N PHE A 80 -14.97 5.33 10.64
CA PHE A 80 -13.98 4.47 9.99
C PHE A 80 -14.17 2.97 10.27
N ARG A 81 -14.66 2.59 11.46
CA ARG A 81 -14.89 1.21 11.87
C ARG A 81 -15.71 0.39 10.85
N PRO A 82 -16.85 0.86 10.30
CA PRO A 82 -17.59 0.09 9.30
C PRO A 82 -16.81 -0.09 8.00
N LEU A 83 -16.04 0.92 7.57
CA LEU A 83 -15.19 0.82 6.38
C LEU A 83 -14.08 -0.23 6.58
N LEU A 84 -13.45 -0.24 7.75
CA LEU A 84 -12.43 -1.24 8.10
C LEU A 84 -13.04 -2.64 8.21
N ALA A 85 -14.20 -2.78 8.85
CA ALA A 85 -14.91 -4.05 8.95
C ALA A 85 -15.29 -4.59 7.56
N ALA A 86 -15.79 -3.73 6.68
CA ALA A 86 -16.09 -4.09 5.29
C ALA A 86 -14.83 -4.52 4.54
N LYS A 87 -13.71 -3.80 4.68
CA LYS A 87 -12.44 -4.20 4.04
C LYS A 87 -11.93 -5.55 4.54
N ILE A 88 -11.96 -5.80 5.86
CA ILE A 88 -11.50 -7.06 6.44
C ILE A 88 -12.41 -8.22 5.99
N THR A 89 -13.72 -8.02 5.99
CA THR A 89 -14.67 -9.05 5.56
C THR A 89 -14.52 -9.36 4.07
N ASN A 90 -14.38 -8.35 3.22
CA ASN A 90 -14.14 -8.53 1.78
C ASN A 90 -12.82 -9.25 1.53
N LEU A 91 -11.72 -8.82 2.17
CA LEU A 91 -10.41 -9.45 2.02
C LEU A 91 -10.45 -10.93 2.44
N LYS A 92 -11.15 -11.25 3.53
CA LYS A 92 -11.35 -12.62 3.98
C LYS A 92 -12.16 -13.44 2.99
N ALA A 93 -13.24 -12.88 2.43
CA ALA A 93 -14.08 -13.55 1.44
C ALA A 93 -13.32 -13.80 0.13
N GLU A 94 -12.55 -12.83 -0.34
CA GLU A 94 -11.68 -12.96 -1.51
C GLU A 94 -10.63 -14.05 -1.29
N MET A 95 -9.92 -14.01 -0.15
CA MET A 95 -8.92 -15.02 0.19
C MET A 95 -9.53 -16.42 0.32
N GLN A 96 -10.72 -16.55 0.92
CA GLN A 96 -11.42 -17.82 1.00
C GLN A 96 -11.80 -18.33 -0.39
N THR A 97 -12.27 -17.44 -1.28
CA THR A 97 -12.63 -17.79 -2.65
C THR A 97 -11.43 -18.25 -3.46
N THR A 98 -10.30 -17.53 -3.36
CA THR A 98 -9.06 -17.91 -4.07
C THR A 98 -8.48 -19.22 -3.53
N CYS A 99 -8.47 -19.42 -2.21
CA CYS A 99 -8.06 -20.69 -1.62
C CYS A 99 -8.95 -21.85 -2.06
N GLN A 100 -10.27 -21.64 -2.19
CA GLN A 100 -11.17 -22.68 -2.68
C GLN A 100 -10.88 -23.02 -4.14
N LYS A 101 -10.78 -22.01 -5.02
CA LYS A 101 -10.44 -22.21 -6.43
C LYS A 101 -9.13 -22.97 -6.62
N LEU A 102 -8.08 -22.58 -5.91
CA LEU A 102 -6.78 -23.25 -5.98
C LEU A 102 -6.85 -24.70 -5.51
N LYS A 103 -7.69 -25.01 -4.51
CA LYS A 103 -7.92 -26.40 -4.07
C LYS A 103 -8.64 -27.21 -5.13
N ASP A 104 -9.68 -26.63 -5.74
CA ASP A 104 -10.45 -27.30 -6.79
C ASP A 104 -9.56 -27.57 -8.01
N GLU A 105 -8.80 -26.57 -8.48
CA GLU A 105 -7.82 -26.70 -9.56
C GLU A 105 -6.74 -27.76 -9.25
N LEU A 106 -6.23 -27.79 -8.01
CA LEU A 106 -5.26 -28.79 -7.58
C LEU A 106 -5.87 -30.20 -7.62
N GLN A 107 -7.11 -30.36 -7.19
CA GLN A 107 -7.81 -31.64 -7.21
C GLN A 107 -8.10 -32.13 -8.63
N GLU A 108 -8.49 -31.22 -9.53
CA GLU A 108 -8.66 -31.52 -10.95
C GLU A 108 -7.34 -31.97 -11.58
N ALA A 109 -6.26 -31.20 -11.38
CA ALA A 109 -4.94 -31.55 -11.89
C ALA A 109 -4.42 -32.90 -11.35
N GLN A 110 -4.67 -33.20 -10.07
CA GLN A 110 -4.35 -34.51 -9.49
C GLN A 110 -5.13 -35.65 -10.15
N THR A 111 -6.42 -35.42 -10.44
CA THR A 111 -7.28 -36.41 -11.09
C THR A 111 -6.84 -36.66 -12.53
N GLU A 112 -6.48 -35.62 -13.28
CA GLU A 112 -5.93 -35.75 -14.63
C GLU A 112 -4.58 -36.47 -14.63
N LEU A 113 -3.69 -36.14 -13.70
CA LEU A 113 -2.40 -36.80 -13.56
C LEU A 113 -2.57 -38.30 -13.27
N GLN A 114 -3.54 -38.68 -12.43
CA GLN A 114 -3.90 -40.09 -12.20
C GLN A 114 -4.39 -40.77 -13.48
N LYS A 115 -5.24 -40.11 -14.27
CA LYS A 115 -5.69 -40.64 -15.58
C LYS A 115 -4.52 -40.86 -16.53
N TYR A 116 -3.61 -39.90 -16.65
CA TYR A 116 -2.43 -40.04 -17.50
C TYR A 116 -1.49 -41.14 -17.01
N ARG A 117 -1.28 -41.28 -15.70
CA ARG A 117 -0.49 -42.40 -15.15
C ARG A 117 -1.10 -43.74 -15.49
N ALA A 118 -2.42 -43.89 -15.38
CA ALA A 118 -3.11 -45.11 -15.77
C ALA A 118 -2.92 -45.39 -17.28
N GLN A 119 -3.07 -44.38 -18.13
CA GLN A 119 -2.84 -44.52 -19.58
C GLN A 119 -1.40 -44.93 -19.89
N VAL A 120 -0.40 -44.31 -19.25
CA VAL A 120 1.01 -44.69 -19.43
C VAL A 120 1.23 -46.16 -19.07
N ALA A 121 0.70 -46.61 -17.93
CA ALA A 121 0.80 -48.03 -17.54
C ALA A 121 0.17 -48.96 -18.59
N THR A 122 -1.01 -48.60 -19.14
CA THR A 122 -1.64 -49.40 -20.20
C THR A 122 -0.83 -49.42 -21.50
N TYR A 123 -0.21 -48.30 -21.88
CA TYR A 123 0.64 -48.26 -23.07
C TYR A 123 1.95 -49.02 -22.86
N GLU A 124 2.52 -49.00 -21.66
CA GLU A 124 3.70 -49.80 -21.32
C GLU A 124 3.41 -51.31 -21.43
N GLU A 125 2.25 -51.76 -20.95
CA GLU A 125 1.78 -53.14 -21.10
C GLU A 125 1.57 -53.52 -22.57
N GLN A 126 0.86 -52.69 -23.34
CA GLN A 126 0.67 -52.92 -24.78
C GLN A 126 2.00 -52.98 -25.55
N VAL A 127 2.95 -52.10 -25.23
CA VAL A 127 4.28 -52.12 -25.84
C VAL A 127 5.05 -53.38 -25.45
N HIS A 128 4.89 -53.87 -24.22
CA HIS A 128 5.49 -55.13 -23.78
C HIS A 128 4.92 -56.31 -24.56
N ASP A 129 3.60 -56.42 -24.67
CA ASP A 129 2.91 -57.49 -25.39
C ASP A 129 3.28 -57.51 -26.87
N LEU A 130 3.24 -56.35 -27.54
CA LEU A 130 3.65 -56.23 -28.94
C LEU A 130 5.10 -56.64 -29.16
N LYS A 131 6.00 -56.35 -28.22
CA LYS A 131 7.40 -56.81 -28.30
C LYS A 131 7.48 -58.34 -28.18
N MET A 132 6.71 -58.95 -27.29
CA MET A 132 6.66 -60.40 -27.14
C MET A 132 6.11 -61.07 -28.40
N GLU A 133 5.02 -60.56 -28.96
CA GLU A 133 4.44 -61.04 -30.22
C GLU A 133 5.43 -60.92 -31.38
N LEU A 134 6.12 -59.77 -31.50
CA LEU A 134 7.15 -59.55 -32.52
C LEU A 134 8.28 -60.59 -32.42
N GLU A 135 8.73 -60.91 -31.20
CA GLU A 135 9.77 -61.93 -31.00
C GLU A 135 9.29 -63.34 -31.34
N VAL A 136 8.02 -63.67 -31.08
CA VAL A 136 7.41 -64.94 -31.51
C VAL A 136 7.34 -64.99 -33.05
N ALA A 137 6.82 -63.95 -33.70
CA ALA A 137 6.70 -63.88 -35.14
C ALA A 137 8.07 -63.99 -35.84
N LYS A 138 9.11 -63.33 -35.32
CA LYS A 138 10.49 -63.48 -35.82
C LYS A 138 11.00 -64.91 -35.73
N ARG A 139 10.72 -65.61 -34.63
CA ARG A 139 11.13 -67.02 -34.46
C ARG A 139 10.41 -67.93 -35.45
N GLU A 140 9.12 -67.69 -35.69
CA GLU A 140 8.34 -68.44 -36.67
C GLU A 140 8.81 -68.19 -38.10
N GLN A 141 9.10 -66.94 -38.45
CA GLN A 141 9.68 -66.58 -39.74
C GLN A 141 11.03 -67.28 -39.95
N ALA A 142 11.94 -67.22 -38.97
CA ALA A 142 13.24 -67.90 -39.07
C ALA A 142 13.11 -69.43 -39.26
N LYS A 143 12.13 -70.06 -38.60
CA LYS A 143 11.82 -71.48 -38.80
C LYS A 143 11.28 -71.76 -40.21
N ALA A 144 10.38 -70.92 -40.70
CA ALA A 144 9.82 -71.07 -42.05
C ALA A 144 10.88 -70.89 -43.13
N GLU A 145 11.76 -69.89 -42.99
CA GLU A 145 12.92 -69.68 -43.86
C GLU A 145 13.87 -70.89 -43.85
N GLY A 146 14.20 -71.42 -42.66
CA GLY A 146 15.01 -72.63 -42.54
C GLY A 146 14.38 -73.88 -43.19
N ALA A 147 13.07 -74.06 -43.04
CA ALA A 147 12.33 -75.15 -43.68
C ALA A 147 12.29 -75.02 -45.21
N TYR A 148 12.14 -73.79 -45.71
CA TYR A 148 12.15 -73.49 -47.14
C TYR A 148 13.52 -73.82 -47.77
N GLU A 149 14.62 -73.40 -47.15
CA GLU A 149 15.97 -73.71 -47.64
C GLU A 149 16.27 -75.22 -47.61
N ALA A 150 15.79 -75.95 -46.60
CA ALA A 150 15.92 -77.40 -46.53
C ALA A 150 15.14 -78.13 -47.65
N LEU A 151 13.93 -77.65 -47.99
CA LEU A 151 13.16 -78.17 -49.11
C LEU A 151 13.85 -77.92 -50.44
N LYS A 152 14.35 -76.69 -50.65
CA LYS A 152 15.03 -76.28 -51.88
C LYS A 152 16.27 -77.12 -52.16
N THR A 153 17.09 -77.37 -51.13
CA THR A 153 18.28 -78.24 -51.22
C THR A 153 17.91 -79.70 -51.52
N PHE A 154 16.89 -80.24 -50.84
CA PHE A 154 16.41 -81.61 -51.10
C PHE A 154 15.87 -81.81 -52.52
N THR A 155 15.22 -80.80 -53.11
CA THR A 155 14.73 -80.87 -54.50
C THR A 155 15.83 -80.67 -55.56
N ALA A 156 16.99 -80.13 -55.19
CA ALA A 156 18.10 -79.91 -56.11
C ALA A 156 19.04 -81.12 -56.24
N ASP A 157 19.03 -82.04 -55.25
CA ASP A 157 19.84 -83.27 -55.21
C ASP A 157 19.15 -84.50 -55.84
N LYS A 158 17.93 -84.36 -56.38
CA LYS A 158 17.18 -85.40 -57.11
C LYS A 158 17.15 -85.12 -58.61
#